data_AF-A0A7Y0PGM0-F1
#
_entry.id   AF-A0A7Y0PGM0-F1
#
_cell.length_a   1.000
_cell.length_b   1.000
_cell.length_c   1.000
_cell.angle_alpha   90.00
_cell.angle_beta   90.00
_cell.angle_gamma   90.00
#
_symmetry.space_group_name_H-M   'P 1'
#
loop_
_entity.id
_entity.type
_entity.pdbx_description
1 polymer ?
#
loop_
_entity_poly.entity_id
_entity_poly.type
_entity_poly.pdbx_seq_one_letter_code
_entity_poly.pdbx_strand_id
1 'polypeptide(L)'
;MKPGVTDDRPELPTTESNTNGSANQAHTPDSGAEPDDTLWENLSVGERIQAERDMHGWTLLRLAAQIQIVAKEDLIVTAALSSLTSMLSRYEHNHAVPNENTRRLIAKALGVTVEHLGMTQKPYWRMR
;
A
#
# COMPACT_ATOMS: atom_id res chain seq x y z
N MET A 1 17.29 -24.05 -54.81
CA MET A 1 15.83 -24.17 -54.60
C MET A 1 15.38 -23.04 -53.69
N LYS A 2 14.58 -22.10 -54.19
CA LYS A 2 13.95 -21.01 -53.40
C LYS A 2 12.44 -21.11 -53.60
N PRO A 3 11.68 -21.24 -52.52
CA PRO A 3 10.35 -20.64 -52.39
C PRO A 3 10.41 -19.64 -51.22
N GLY A 4 9.70 -18.54 -51.13
CA GLY A 4 8.61 -17.94 -51.88
C GLY A 4 8.16 -16.80 -50.96
N VAL A 5 8.14 -15.57 -51.48
CA VAL A 5 7.62 -14.39 -50.80
C VAL A 5 6.11 -14.56 -50.64
N THR A 6 5.60 -14.36 -49.43
CA THR A 6 4.21 -13.93 -49.21
C THR A 6 4.20 -12.91 -48.08
N ASP A 7 4.09 -11.67 -48.54
CA ASP A 7 3.57 -10.51 -47.84
C ASP A 7 2.12 -10.83 -47.42
N ASP A 8 1.82 -10.73 -46.12
CA ASP A 8 0.43 -10.63 -45.66
C ASP A 8 0.38 -9.74 -44.41
N ARG A 9 0.00 -8.49 -44.66
CA ARG A 9 -0.21 -7.43 -43.69
C ARG A 9 -1.70 -7.11 -43.70
N PRO A 10 -2.44 -7.33 -42.60
CA PRO A 10 -3.72 -6.67 -42.38
C PRO A 10 -3.58 -5.59 -41.30
N GLU A 11 -3.61 -4.31 -41.66
CA GLU A 11 -4.79 -3.42 -41.56
C GLU A 11 -5.15 -3.01 -40.11
N LEU A 12 -4.64 -1.85 -39.70
CA LEU A 12 -5.40 -0.88 -38.89
C LEU A 12 -6.07 0.09 -39.89
N PRO A 13 -7.14 0.87 -39.57
CA PRO A 13 -7.81 1.11 -38.29
C PRO A 13 -9.36 1.12 -38.37
N THR A 14 -10.06 1.10 -37.23
CA THR A 14 -11.40 1.74 -37.15
C THR A 14 -11.58 2.41 -35.79
N THR A 15 -11.60 3.74 -35.87
CA THR A 15 -12.15 4.67 -34.88
C THR A 15 -13.64 4.38 -34.71
N GLU A 16 -14.03 3.86 -33.56
CA GLU A 16 -15.42 3.91 -33.13
C GLU A 16 -15.59 5.14 -32.22
N SER A 17 -16.08 6.20 -32.84
CA SER A 17 -16.74 7.30 -32.14
C SER A 17 -18.01 6.76 -31.50
N ASN A 18 -18.12 6.82 -30.18
CA ASN A 18 -19.41 6.68 -29.51
C ASN A 18 -19.72 7.92 -28.68
N THR A 19 -20.39 8.84 -29.38
CA THR A 19 -21.52 9.68 -28.97
C THR A 19 -21.66 10.05 -27.49
N ASN A 20 -21.33 11.31 -27.23
CA ASN A 20 -21.89 12.14 -26.17
C ASN A 20 -23.41 11.99 -26.03
N GLY A 21 -23.90 11.78 -24.82
CA GLY A 21 -25.29 12.05 -24.48
C GLY A 21 -25.79 11.34 -23.24
N SER A 22 -25.46 11.85 -22.06
CA SER A 22 -26.44 11.86 -20.95
C SER A 22 -26.00 12.76 -19.80
N ALA A 23 -26.77 13.83 -19.65
CA ALA A 23 -27.13 14.49 -18.41
C ALA A 23 -26.00 14.84 -17.44
N ASN A 24 -25.56 16.10 -17.51
CA ASN A 24 -25.12 16.88 -16.37
C ASN A 24 -26.21 16.83 -15.28
N GLN A 25 -26.19 15.81 -14.42
CA GLN A 25 -26.69 15.94 -13.08
C GLN A 25 -25.62 16.69 -12.30
N ALA A 26 -25.81 18.01 -12.21
CA ALA A 26 -25.17 18.83 -11.20
C ALA A 26 -25.63 18.32 -9.82
N HIS A 27 -24.93 17.31 -9.29
CA HIS A 27 -24.93 17.07 -7.86
C HIS A 27 -24.06 18.18 -7.27
N THR A 28 -24.73 19.15 -6.67
CA THR A 28 -24.17 20.06 -5.68
C THR A 28 -23.23 19.31 -4.74
N PRO A 29 -21.95 19.71 -4.59
CA PRO A 29 -21.23 19.42 -3.36
C PRO A 29 -21.75 20.39 -2.30
N ASP A 30 -22.98 20.16 -1.84
CA ASP A 30 -23.49 20.74 -0.61
C ASP A 30 -23.24 19.73 0.50
N SER A 31 -22.05 19.83 1.10
CA SER A 31 -21.78 19.52 2.51
C SER A 31 -20.28 19.53 2.70
N GLY A 32 -19.81 20.46 3.53
CA GLY A 32 -18.49 20.40 4.14
C GLY A 32 -18.39 19.16 5.01
N ALA A 33 -18.14 18.01 4.40
CA ALA A 33 -17.52 16.89 5.08
C ALA A 33 -16.09 17.34 5.37
N GLU A 34 -15.85 17.77 6.60
CA GLU A 34 -14.49 17.77 7.13
C GLU A 34 -13.89 16.39 6.83
N PRO A 35 -12.63 16.32 6.37
CA PRO A 35 -12.00 15.03 6.08
C PRO A 35 -12.21 14.09 7.26
N ASP A 36 -12.57 12.85 6.93
CA ASP A 36 -13.12 11.84 7.82
C ASP A 36 -12.07 11.31 8.82
N ASP A 37 -11.53 12.20 9.65
CA ASP A 37 -10.51 11.91 10.68
C ASP A 37 -11.05 10.85 11.65
N THR A 38 -12.37 10.80 11.84
CA THR A 38 -13.08 9.75 12.58
C THR A 38 -12.90 8.35 11.99
N LEU A 39 -12.81 8.19 10.68
CA LEU A 39 -12.55 6.87 10.09
C LEU A 39 -11.12 6.42 10.38
N TRP A 40 -10.13 7.32 10.28
CA TRP A 40 -8.74 7.00 10.56
C TRP A 40 -8.52 6.51 11.99
N GLU A 41 -9.15 7.18 12.96
CA GLU A 41 -9.06 6.80 14.37
C GLU A 41 -9.63 5.40 14.67
N ASN A 42 -10.61 4.95 13.88
CA ASN A 42 -11.24 3.65 14.03
C ASN A 42 -10.47 2.51 13.33
N LEU A 43 -9.52 2.82 12.43
CA LEU A 43 -8.71 1.80 11.76
C LEU A 43 -7.77 1.10 12.73
N SER A 44 -7.64 -0.21 12.57
CA SER A 44 -6.62 -1.02 13.23
C SER A 44 -5.21 -0.62 12.77
N VAL A 45 -4.19 -1.02 13.53
CA VAL A 45 -2.79 -0.82 13.14
C VAL A 45 -2.51 -1.45 11.76
N GLY A 46 -3.01 -2.66 11.51
CA GLY A 46 -2.86 -3.34 10.23
C GLY A 46 -3.48 -2.57 9.07
N GLU A 47 -4.70 -2.08 9.26
CA GLU A 47 -5.43 -1.29 8.27
C GLU A 47 -4.74 0.05 7.98
N ARG A 48 -4.16 0.69 9.00
CA ARG A 48 -3.37 1.93 8.80
C ARG A 48 -2.08 1.68 8.03
N ILE A 49 -1.36 0.59 8.30
CA ILE A 49 -0.17 0.21 7.50
C ILE A 49 -0.58 -0.01 6.03
N GLN A 50 -1.66 -0.73 5.81
CA GLN A 50 -2.18 -1.00 4.48
C GLN A 50 -2.57 0.31 3.77
N ALA A 51 -3.32 1.18 4.45
CA ALA A 51 -3.75 2.46 3.89
C ALA A 51 -2.56 3.35 3.49
N GLU A 52 -1.55 3.50 4.37
CA GLU A 52 -0.33 4.24 4.03
C GLU A 52 0.40 3.61 2.84
N ARG A 53 0.56 2.29 2.84
CA ARG A 53 1.20 1.57 1.73
C ARG A 53 0.44 1.80 0.41
N ASP A 54 -0.88 1.78 0.44
CA ASP A 54 -1.74 2.00 -0.73
C ASP A 54 -1.67 3.46 -1.21
N MET A 55 -1.58 4.45 -0.30
CA MET A 55 -1.34 5.86 -0.65
C MET A 55 -0.01 6.07 -1.39
N HIS A 56 1.03 5.30 -1.03
CA HIS A 56 2.30 5.29 -1.75
C HIS A 56 2.27 4.49 -3.07
N GLY A 57 1.20 3.74 -3.35
CA GLY A 57 1.11 2.83 -4.48
C GLY A 57 2.09 1.65 -4.39
N TRP A 58 2.44 1.22 -3.18
CA TRP A 58 3.45 0.19 -2.96
C TRP A 58 2.87 -1.21 -2.78
N THR A 59 3.59 -2.22 -3.26
CA THR A 59 3.32 -3.63 -2.91
C THR A 59 3.94 -3.98 -1.57
N LEU A 60 3.48 -5.08 -0.95
CA LEU A 60 4.09 -5.63 0.27
C LEU A 60 5.60 -5.90 0.10
N LEU A 61 6.01 -6.43 -1.06
CA LEU A 61 7.42 -6.67 -1.37
C LEU A 61 8.21 -5.35 -1.43
N ARG A 62 7.62 -4.29 -2.01
CA ARG A 62 8.25 -2.98 -2.08
C ARG A 62 8.43 -2.36 -0.69
N LEU A 63 7.42 -2.45 0.17
CA LEU A 63 7.52 -2.01 1.56
C LEU A 63 8.58 -2.80 2.33
N ALA A 64 8.62 -4.12 2.17
CA ALA A 64 9.64 -4.97 2.79
C ALA A 64 11.07 -4.57 2.36
N ALA A 65 11.27 -4.26 1.08
CA ALA A 65 12.55 -3.80 0.57
C ALA A 65 12.94 -2.43 1.16
N GLN A 66 11.97 -1.51 1.28
CA GLN A 66 12.19 -0.20 1.88
C GLN A 66 12.58 -0.31 3.36
N ILE A 67 11.94 -1.20 4.10
CA ILE A 67 12.30 -1.51 5.50
C ILE A 67 13.75 -2.02 5.60
N GLN A 68 14.21 -2.87 4.68
CA GLN A 68 15.61 -3.34 4.69
C GLN A 68 16.61 -2.22 4.41
N ILE A 69 16.27 -1.28 3.52
CA ILE A 69 17.10 -0.11 3.24
C ILE A 69 17.25 0.73 4.51
N VAL A 70 16.13 1.09 5.13
CA VAL A 70 16.10 1.89 6.37
C VAL A 70 16.82 1.17 7.52
N ALA A 71 16.62 -0.14 7.66
CA ALA A 71 17.27 -0.92 8.71
C ALA A 71 18.79 -0.97 8.53
N LYS A 72 19.27 -1.03 7.28
CA LYS A 72 20.70 -0.97 6.98
C LYS A 72 21.32 0.37 7.37
N GLU A 73 20.60 1.47 7.14
CA GLU A 73 21.02 2.81 7.56
C GLU A 73 21.12 2.93 9.08
N ASP A 74 20.18 2.30 9.80
CA ASP A 74 20.13 2.29 11.27
C ASP A 74 20.99 1.19 11.92
N LEU A 75 21.74 0.42 11.12
CA LEU A 75 22.55 -0.73 11.56
C LEU A 75 21.75 -1.80 12.33
N ILE A 76 20.46 -1.95 11.99
CA ILE A 76 19.55 -2.94 12.57
C ILE A 76 19.49 -4.17 11.66
N VAL A 77 19.68 -5.35 12.24
CA VAL A 77 19.49 -6.62 11.53
C VAL A 77 18.00 -6.92 11.41
N THR A 78 17.52 -7.07 10.18
CA THR A 78 16.14 -7.50 9.88
C THR A 78 16.09 -8.92 9.34
N ALA A 79 14.90 -9.52 9.35
CA ALA A 79 14.67 -10.78 8.68
C ALA A 79 14.93 -10.68 7.16
N ALA A 80 15.04 -11.85 6.52
CA ALA A 80 15.12 -11.94 5.06
C ALA A 80 13.88 -11.33 4.40
N LEU A 81 14.02 -10.86 3.16
CA LEU A 81 12.98 -10.09 2.46
C LEU A 81 11.65 -10.85 2.33
N SER A 82 11.71 -12.15 2.02
CA SER A 82 10.54 -13.02 1.94
C SER A 82 9.84 -13.17 3.31
N SER A 83 10.61 -13.36 4.37
CA SER A 83 10.09 -13.44 5.74
C SER A 83 9.45 -12.12 6.18
N LEU A 84 10.07 -10.97 5.86
CA LEU A 84 9.50 -9.66 6.12
C LEU A 84 8.18 -9.46 5.38
N THR A 85 8.10 -9.84 4.12
CA THR A 85 6.86 -9.77 3.32
C THR A 85 5.74 -10.57 3.99
N SER A 86 6.01 -11.80 4.45
CA SER A 86 5.03 -12.62 5.18
C SER A 86 4.69 -12.08 6.57
N MET A 87 5.63 -11.40 7.23
CA MET A 87 5.36 -10.70 8.50
C MET A 87 4.45 -9.50 8.29
N LEU A 88 4.73 -8.65 7.29
CA LEU A 88 3.90 -7.50 6.93
C LEU A 88 2.48 -7.92 6.56
N SER A 89 2.32 -8.98 5.76
CA SER A 89 0.99 -9.53 5.46
C SER A 89 0.23 -9.91 6.73
N ARG A 90 0.89 -10.55 7.71
CA ARG A 90 0.27 -10.87 9.00
C ARG A 90 -0.07 -9.62 9.82
N TYR A 91 0.72 -8.55 9.71
CA TYR A 91 0.44 -7.29 10.40
C TYR A 91 -0.74 -6.57 9.78
N GLU A 92 -0.82 -6.46 8.45
CA GLU A 92 -1.94 -5.83 7.73
C GLU A 92 -3.28 -6.51 8.05
N HIS A 93 -3.28 -7.85 8.16
CA HIS A 93 -4.49 -8.62 8.50
C HIS A 93 -4.70 -8.82 10.01
N ASN A 94 -4.00 -8.06 10.86
CA ASN A 94 -4.13 -8.13 12.32
C ASN A 94 -3.86 -9.51 12.94
N HIS A 95 -3.15 -10.40 12.25
CA HIS A 95 -2.78 -11.73 12.73
C HIS A 95 -1.55 -11.70 13.65
N ALA A 96 -0.78 -10.62 13.63
CA ALA A 96 0.36 -10.40 14.51
C ALA A 96 0.54 -8.91 14.82
N VAL A 97 1.28 -8.62 15.89
CA VAL A 97 1.63 -7.24 16.26
C VAL A 97 3.14 -7.05 16.05
N PRO A 98 3.59 -5.98 15.36
CA PRO A 98 5.00 -5.70 15.21
C PRO A 98 5.65 -5.37 16.56
N ASN A 99 6.89 -5.84 16.75
CA ASN A 99 7.69 -5.46 17.92
C ASN A 99 8.16 -4.00 17.80
N GLU A 100 8.73 -3.44 18.87
CA GLU A 100 9.16 -2.03 18.93
C GLU A 100 10.08 -1.62 17.77
N ASN A 101 11.11 -2.42 17.49
CA ASN A 101 12.06 -2.11 16.42
C ASN A 101 11.38 -2.16 15.04
N THR A 102 10.56 -3.18 14.80
CA THR A 102 9.81 -3.32 13.56
C THR A 102 8.83 -2.17 13.36
N ARG A 103 8.18 -1.66 14.41
CA ARG A 103 7.29 -0.49 14.33
C ARG A 103 8.01 0.75 13.86
N ARG A 104 9.17 1.05 14.47
CA ARG A 104 9.99 2.20 14.08
C ARG A 104 10.46 2.09 12.63
N LEU A 105 10.87 0.89 12.22
CA LEU A 105 11.29 0.65 10.84
C LEU A 105 10.14 0.79 9.84
N ILE A 106 8.94 0.28 10.15
CA ILE A 106 7.77 0.43 9.29
C ILE A 106 7.40 1.91 9.15
N ALA A 107 7.29 2.63 10.27
CA ALA A 107 6.95 4.05 10.29
C ALA A 107 7.96 4.88 9.49
N LYS A 108 9.26 4.67 9.72
CA LYS A 108 10.34 5.33 8.99
C LYS A 108 10.36 4.97 7.51
N ALA A 109 10.08 3.72 7.14
CA ALA A 109 9.99 3.30 5.73
C ALA A 109 8.82 3.94 4.98
N LEU A 110 7.70 4.18 5.66
CA LEU A 110 6.53 4.89 5.15
C LEU A 110 6.65 6.43 5.30
N GLY A 111 7.69 6.93 5.97
CA GLY A 111 7.87 8.37 6.18
C GLY A 111 6.86 8.99 7.16
N VAL A 112 6.23 8.18 8.02
CA VAL A 112 5.25 8.60 9.03
C VAL A 112 5.75 8.33 10.45
N THR A 113 5.01 8.78 11.45
CA THR A 113 5.33 8.50 12.87
C THR A 113 4.71 7.19 13.32
N VAL A 114 5.21 6.63 14.43
CA VAL A 114 4.65 5.42 15.06
C VAL A 114 3.26 5.74 15.63
N GLU A 115 3.06 6.97 16.10
CA GLU A 115 1.80 7.54 16.57
C GLU A 115 0.73 7.56 15.48
N HIS A 116 1.11 7.98 14.27
CA HIS A 116 0.21 8.05 13.11
C HIS A 116 -0.40 6.67 12.78
N LEU A 117 0.44 5.63 12.83
CA LEU A 117 0.03 4.24 12.62
C LEU A 117 -0.71 3.62 13.81
N GLY A 118 -0.98 4.37 14.88
CA GLY A 118 -1.64 3.85 16.09
C GLY A 118 -0.77 2.86 16.88
N MET A 119 0.55 2.89 16.67
CA MET A 119 1.51 1.92 17.22
C MET A 119 2.12 2.32 18.58
N THR A 120 1.50 3.28 19.28
CA THR A 120 2.00 3.87 20.54
C THR A 120 1.87 2.99 21.76
N GLN A 121 0.96 2.01 21.74
CA GLN A 121 0.82 1.08 22.86
C GLN A 121 1.92 0.01 22.82
N LYS A 122 2.79 -0.01 23.84
CA LYS A 122 3.65 -1.18 24.12
C LYS A 122 2.79 -2.44 24.10
N PRO A 123 3.25 -3.56 23.51
CA PRO A 123 2.48 -4.78 23.52
C PRO A 123 2.35 -5.23 24.99
N TYR A 124 1.15 -5.12 25.54
CA TYR A 124 0.82 -5.62 26.87
C TYR A 124 0.87 -7.15 26.82
N TRP A 125 2.05 -7.74 27.06
CA TRP A 125 2.11 -9.15 27.39
C TRP A 125 1.45 -9.30 28.76
N ARG A 126 0.32 -10.01 28.81
CA ARG A 126 -0.30 -10.41 30.08
C ARG A 126 0.75 -11.22 30.85
N MET A 127 1.13 -10.74 32.03
CA MET A 127 1.58 -11.63 33.11
C MET A 127 0.44 -12.62 33.35
N ARG A 128 0.66 -13.89 33.01
CA ARG A 128 -0.07 -15.02 33.59
C ARG A 128 0.91 -15.78 34.46
#